data_AF-A0A929URK2-F1
#
_entry.id   AF-A0A929URK2-F1
#
_cell.length_a   1.000
_cell.length_b   1.000
_cell.length_c   1.000
_cell.angle_alpha   90.00
_cell.angle_beta   90.00
_cell.angle_gamma   90.00
#
_symmetry.space_group_name_H-M   'P 1'
#
loop_
_entity.id
_entity.type
_entity.pdbx_description
1 polymer ?
#
loop_
_entity_poly.entity_id
_entity_poly.type
_entity_poly.pdbx_seq_one_letter_code
_entity_poly.pdbx_strand_id
1 'polypeptide(L)'
;MMKKCLIFSAGDFSHAQMEQMERTKDDLVIACDAGFAHCICAGITPDYIIGDFDSMKETALVVQEAFRSFRNRHPDRVLSLSVRKDDTDTMFAVKFAMQKGYQEFRLFGMLGGRRFDHALANLQTLLLIRHHNGKGTILDPSCTIQIAKNET
;
A
#
# COMPACT_ATOMS: atom_id res chain seq x y z
N MET A 1 -16.60 14.20 3.33
CA MET A 1 -15.87 13.20 2.53
C MET A 1 -15.63 11.97 3.39
N MET A 2 -15.73 10.77 2.82
CA MET A 2 -15.27 9.56 3.51
C MET A 2 -13.74 9.59 3.63
N LYS A 3 -13.21 9.12 4.77
CA LYS A 3 -11.77 8.98 4.98
C LYS A 3 -11.27 7.79 4.15
N LYS A 4 -10.15 7.95 3.44
CA LYS A 4 -9.57 6.89 2.60
C LYS A 4 -8.22 6.43 3.14
N CYS A 5 -7.88 5.18 2.83
CA CYS A 5 -6.56 4.62 3.08
C CYS A 5 -5.77 4.53 1.78
N LEU A 6 -4.58 5.11 1.76
CA LEU A 6 -3.64 5.06 0.64
C LEU A 6 -2.59 4.00 0.99
N ILE A 7 -2.48 2.97 0.17
CA ILE A 7 -1.54 1.87 0.38
C ILE A 7 -0.57 1.81 -0.79
N PHE A 8 0.72 1.82 -0.47
CA PHE A 8 1.81 1.73 -1.43
C PHE A 8 2.48 0.37 -1.33
N SER A 9 2.53 -0.38 -2.43
CA SER A 9 3.33 -1.60 -2.57
C SER A 9 4.52 -1.36 -3.52
N ALA A 10 5.34 -2.39 -3.76
CA ALA A 10 6.65 -2.26 -4.38
C ALA A 10 6.67 -2.27 -5.93
N GLY A 11 5.50 -2.41 -6.57
CA GLY A 11 5.37 -2.39 -8.03
C GLY A 11 5.55 -1.01 -8.64
N ASP A 12 5.20 -0.87 -9.91
CA ASP A 12 5.49 0.33 -10.69
C ASP A 12 4.69 1.54 -10.19
N PHE A 13 5.37 2.69 -10.11
CA PHE A 13 4.81 3.94 -9.63
C PHE A 13 5.39 5.11 -10.42
N SER A 14 4.52 6.06 -10.77
CA SER A 14 4.83 7.17 -11.67
C SER A 14 4.40 8.49 -11.06
N HIS A 15 4.97 9.58 -11.59
CA HIS A 15 4.61 10.93 -11.18
C HIS A 15 3.13 11.26 -11.44
N ALA A 16 2.54 10.74 -12.52
CA ALA A 16 1.13 10.96 -12.83
C ALA A 16 0.20 10.41 -11.72
N GLN A 17 0.55 9.27 -11.09
CA GLN A 17 -0.19 8.76 -9.94
C GLN A 17 -0.02 9.64 -8.70
N MET A 18 1.12 10.32 -8.54
CA MET A 18 1.32 11.28 -7.45
C MET A 18 0.39 12.50 -7.60
N GLU A 19 0.21 13.01 -8.82
CA GLU A 19 -0.68 14.15 -9.08
C GLU A 19 -2.15 13.80 -8.83
N GLN A 20 -2.55 12.56 -9.11
CA GLN A 20 -3.90 12.05 -8.80
C GLN A 20 -4.10 11.75 -7.31
N MET A 21 -3.03 11.81 -6.51
CA MET A 21 -3.07 11.52 -5.09
C MET A 21 -3.60 12.71 -4.29
N GLU A 22 -4.91 12.90 -4.33
CA GLU A 22 -5.56 13.81 -3.38
C GLU A 22 -5.53 13.21 -1.98
N ARG A 23 -5.03 13.94 -0.98
CA ARG A 23 -5.00 13.50 0.43
C ARG A 23 -5.55 14.58 1.35
N THR A 24 -6.30 14.16 2.36
CA THR A 24 -6.72 14.97 3.50
C THR A 24 -6.01 14.52 4.79
N LYS A 25 -6.04 15.35 5.83
CA LYS A 25 -5.48 15.03 7.16
C LYS A 25 -6.09 13.77 7.81
N ASP A 26 -7.28 13.39 7.36
CA ASP A 26 -8.04 12.27 7.89
C ASP A 26 -7.72 10.94 7.18
N ASP A 27 -6.93 11.00 6.11
CA ASP A 27 -6.54 9.84 5.33
C ASP A 27 -5.34 9.13 5.94
N LEU A 28 -5.39 7.80 5.92
CA LEU A 28 -4.37 6.91 6.43
C LEU A 28 -3.41 6.50 5.31
N VAL A 29 -2.11 6.68 5.51
CA VAL A 29 -1.08 6.23 4.56
C VAL A 29 -0.32 5.04 5.11
N ILE A 30 -0.30 3.95 4.34
CA ILE A 30 0.46 2.74 4.68
C ILE A 30 1.46 2.42 3.56
N ALA A 31 2.72 2.29 3.91
CA ALA A 31 3.74 1.74 3.04
C ALA A 31 3.92 0.25 3.33
N CYS A 32 3.85 -0.59 2.30
CA CYS A 32 4.15 -2.02 2.38
C CYS A 32 5.56 -2.27 1.84
N ASP A 33 6.45 -2.80 2.68
CA ASP A 33 7.86 -3.07 2.35
C ASP A 33 8.54 -1.98 1.49
N ALA A 34 9.10 -2.36 0.33
CA ALA A 34 9.76 -1.45 -0.60
C ALA A 34 8.84 -0.37 -1.18
N GLY A 35 7.51 -0.48 -1.03
CA GLY A 35 6.56 0.60 -1.32
C GLY A 35 6.79 1.87 -0.49
N PHE A 36 7.57 1.79 0.59
CA PHE A 36 8.08 2.96 1.31
C PHE A 36 8.90 3.91 0.42
N ALA A 37 9.60 3.38 -0.59
CA ALA A 37 10.33 4.19 -1.55
C ALA A 37 9.40 5.16 -2.29
N HIS A 38 8.18 4.72 -2.63
CA HIS A 38 7.20 5.56 -3.31
C HIS A 38 6.69 6.68 -2.41
N CYS A 39 6.53 6.43 -1.11
CA CYS A 39 6.22 7.47 -0.13
C CYS A 39 7.33 8.53 -0.07
N ILE A 40 8.60 8.13 -0.04
CA ILE A 40 9.74 9.06 -0.08
C ILE A 40 9.73 9.89 -1.36
N CYS A 41 9.59 9.24 -2.52
CA CYS A 41 9.52 9.92 -3.81
C CYS A 41 8.35 10.91 -3.88
N ALA A 42 7.22 10.59 -3.24
CA ALA A 42 6.06 11.45 -3.18
C ALA A 42 6.16 12.57 -2.11
N GLY A 43 7.24 12.62 -1.33
CA GLY A 43 7.36 13.57 -0.21
C GLY A 43 6.37 13.30 0.92
N ILE A 44 5.84 12.07 1.02
CA ILE A 44 4.82 11.66 1.98
C ILE A 44 5.48 10.86 3.09
N THR A 45 5.24 11.27 4.34
CA THR A 45 5.55 10.40 5.49
C THR A 45 4.36 9.46 5.72
N PRO A 46 4.56 8.12 5.68
CA PRO A 46 3.47 7.19 5.96
C PRO A 46 3.12 7.17 7.44
N ASP A 47 1.87 6.85 7.74
CA ASP A 47 1.39 6.64 9.10
C ASP A 47 1.83 5.27 9.64
N TYR A 48 1.92 4.26 8.78
CA TYR A 48 2.48 2.94 9.10
C TYR A 48 3.38 2.42 7.98
N ILE A 49 4.41 1.68 8.36
CA ILE A 49 5.19 0.83 7.45
C ILE A 49 4.95 -0.62 7.88
N ILE A 50 4.50 -1.47 6.97
CA ILE A 50 4.08 -2.83 7.26
C ILE A 50 4.82 -3.79 6.34
N GLY A 51 5.33 -4.89 6.90
CA GLY A 51 5.75 -6.03 6.10
C GLY A 51 6.79 -6.91 6.78
N ASP A 52 7.33 -7.88 6.06
CA ASP A 52 8.46 -8.71 6.51
C ASP A 52 9.84 -8.12 6.11
N PHE A 53 9.82 -7.05 5.32
CA PHE A 53 10.94 -6.25 4.86
C PHE A 53 11.97 -7.02 4.03
N ASP A 54 11.57 -8.09 3.36
CA ASP A 54 12.44 -8.86 2.46
C ASP A 54 12.91 -8.00 1.26
N SER A 55 11.98 -7.32 0.60
CA SER A 55 12.17 -6.49 -0.59
C SER A 55 12.78 -5.12 -0.27
N MET A 56 12.70 -4.68 1.00
CA MET A 56 13.37 -3.45 1.44
C MET A 56 14.88 -3.49 1.22
N LYS A 57 15.48 -4.69 1.28
CA LYS A 57 16.93 -4.89 1.08
C LYS A 57 17.39 -4.58 -0.34
N GLU A 58 16.49 -4.65 -1.31
CA GLU A 58 16.76 -4.39 -2.73
C GLU A 58 16.59 -2.90 -3.09
N THR A 59 16.10 -2.08 -2.15
CA THR A 59 15.94 -0.63 -2.36
C THR A 59 17.27 0.13 -2.27
N ALA A 60 17.30 1.35 -2.81
CA ALA A 60 18.46 2.23 -2.72
C ALA A 60 18.85 2.53 -1.24
N LEU A 61 20.15 2.72 -0.97
CA LEU A 61 20.66 2.94 0.39
C LEU A 61 19.97 4.10 1.12
N VAL A 62 19.64 5.17 0.41
CA VAL A 62 18.91 6.32 0.97
C VAL A 62 17.52 5.93 1.50
N VAL A 63 16.82 5.01 0.83
CA VAL A 63 15.52 4.49 1.26
C VAL A 63 15.70 3.63 2.51
N GLN A 64 16.73 2.77 2.52
CA GLN A 64 17.03 1.93 3.68
C GLN A 64 17.41 2.75 4.92
N GLU A 65 18.19 3.82 4.75
CA GLU A 65 18.55 4.76 5.83
C GLU A 65 17.34 5.53 6.34
N ALA A 66 16.49 6.02 5.43
CA ALA A 66 15.23 6.67 5.80
C ALA A 66 14.32 5.70 6.58
N PHE A 67 14.25 4.43 6.18
CA PHE A 67 13.48 3.41 6.88
C PHE A 67 14.02 3.17 8.29
N ARG A 68 15.34 3.00 8.45
CA ARG A 68 15.99 2.86 9.77
C ARG A 68 15.71 4.07 10.66
N SER A 69 15.83 5.27 10.11
CA SER A 69 15.53 6.53 10.82
C SER A 69 14.06 6.61 11.25
N PHE A 70 13.12 6.26 10.36
CA PHE A 70 11.69 6.22 10.67
C PHE A 70 11.40 5.21 11.77
N ARG A 71 11.91 3.98 11.65
CA ARG A 71 11.71 2.91 12.64
C ARG A 71 12.24 3.28 14.02
N ASN A 72 13.40 3.95 14.10
CA ASN A 72 13.97 4.38 15.37
C ASN A 72 13.14 5.50 16.02
N ARG A 73 12.58 6.42 15.23
CA ARG A 73 11.76 7.53 15.73
C ARG A 73 10.32 7.12 16.05
N HIS A 74 9.79 6.13 15.33
CA HIS A 74 8.39 5.71 15.40
C HIS A 74 8.28 4.18 15.40
N PRO A 75 8.81 3.48 16.42
CA PRO A 75 8.81 2.01 16.44
C PRO A 75 7.40 1.42 16.35
N ASP A 76 6.42 2.03 17.02
CA ASP A 76 5.01 1.57 17.03
C ASP A 76 4.28 1.74 15.69
N ARG A 77 4.91 2.44 14.73
CA ARG A 77 4.39 2.63 13.37
C ARG A 77 5.01 1.67 12.37
N VAL A 78 5.90 0.79 12.81
CA VAL A 78 6.53 -0.23 11.96
C VAL A 78 6.04 -1.61 12.39
N LEU A 79 5.13 -2.20 11.62
CA LEU A 79 4.56 -3.51 11.93
C LEU A 79 5.31 -4.59 11.15
N SER A 80 6.10 -5.36 11.88
CA SER A 80 6.86 -6.48 11.31
C SER A 80 5.97 -7.72 11.23
N LEU A 81 5.86 -8.31 10.06
CA LEU A 81 5.07 -9.52 9.82
C LEU A 81 5.96 -10.76 9.75
N SER A 82 5.43 -11.93 10.11
CA SER A 82 6.15 -13.20 9.94
C SER A 82 6.18 -13.60 8.47
N VAL A 83 7.31 -14.11 7.99
CA VAL A 83 7.51 -14.58 6.59
C VAL A 83 6.54 -15.70 6.21
N ARG A 84 6.12 -16.52 7.19
CA ARG A 84 5.05 -17.52 6.99
C ARG A 84 3.73 -16.94 7.48
N LYS A 85 2.90 -16.50 6.54
CA LYS A 85 1.52 -16.06 6.73
C LYS A 85 0.77 -16.28 5.41
N ASP A 86 -0.54 -16.45 5.50
CA ASP A 86 -1.39 -16.62 4.32
C ASP A 86 -1.65 -15.30 3.58
N ASP A 87 -1.41 -14.16 4.25
CA ASP A 87 -1.65 -12.81 3.72
C ASP A 87 -0.37 -12.16 3.19
N THR A 88 -0.42 -11.61 1.99
CA THR A 88 0.60 -10.65 1.54
C THR A 88 0.61 -9.40 2.42
N ASP A 89 1.71 -8.65 2.43
CA ASP A 89 1.84 -7.40 3.20
C ASP A 89 0.74 -6.39 2.84
N THR A 90 0.43 -6.27 1.54
CA THR A 90 -0.69 -5.45 1.04
C THR A 90 -2.04 -5.91 1.59
N MET A 91 -2.30 -7.22 1.60
CA MET A 91 -3.58 -7.76 2.10
C MET A 91 -3.72 -7.54 3.60
N PHE A 92 -2.65 -7.73 4.35
CA PHE A 92 -2.62 -7.41 5.78
C PHE A 92 -2.86 -5.91 6.02
N ALA A 93 -2.21 -5.03 5.26
CA ALA A 93 -2.39 -3.58 5.37
C ALA A 93 -3.85 -3.16 5.15
N VAL A 94 -4.54 -3.77 4.18
CA VAL A 94 -5.98 -3.57 3.97
C VAL A 94 -6.79 -4.00 5.19
N LYS A 95 -6.57 -5.22 5.71
CA LYS A 95 -7.29 -5.72 6.90
C LYS A 95 -7.05 -4.83 8.12
N PHE A 96 -5.80 -4.39 8.31
CA PHE A 96 -5.41 -3.46 9.36
C PHE A 96 -6.14 -2.11 9.25
N ALA A 97 -6.21 -1.53 8.06
CA ALA A 97 -6.93 -0.29 7.82
C ALA A 97 -8.46 -0.46 7.99
N MET A 98 -9.03 -1.60 7.58
CA MET A 98 -10.44 -1.92 7.85
C MET A 98 -10.75 -1.97 9.35
N GLN A 99 -9.88 -2.59 10.16
CA GLN A 99 -10.02 -2.59 11.62
C GLN A 99 -9.99 -1.19 12.23
N LYS A 100 -9.36 -0.22 11.56
CA LYS A 100 -9.36 1.20 11.93
C LYS A 100 -10.57 1.99 11.38
N GLY A 101 -11.50 1.33 10.70
CA GLY A 101 -12.73 1.93 10.19
C GLY A 101 -12.63 2.51 8.77
N TYR A 102 -11.54 2.27 8.05
CA TYR A 102 -11.40 2.70 6.65
C TYR A 102 -12.13 1.73 5.72
N GLN A 103 -12.91 2.28 4.79
CA GLN A 103 -13.68 1.51 3.80
C GLN A 103 -13.38 1.89 2.35
N GLU A 104 -12.65 2.99 2.12
CA GLU A 104 -12.19 3.42 0.80
C GLU A 104 -10.67 3.30 0.72
N PHE A 105 -10.18 2.64 -0.34
CA PHE A 105 -8.78 2.28 -0.53
C PHE A 105 -8.28 2.75 -1.89
N ARG A 106 -7.13 3.45 -1.89
CA ARG A 106 -6.35 3.76 -3.09
C ARG A 106 -5.03 2.99 -3.01
N LEU A 107 -4.80 2.12 -3.97
CA LEU A 107 -3.72 1.15 -3.97
C LEU A 107 -2.73 1.52 -5.09
N PHE A 108 -1.47 1.74 -4.75
CA PHE A 108 -0.40 2.19 -5.66
C PHE A 108 0.76 1.19 -5.68
N GLY A 109 1.49 1.10 -6.80
CA GLY A 109 2.58 0.13 -6.92
C GLY A 109 2.09 -1.31 -6.84
N MET A 110 0.88 -1.58 -7.34
CA MET A 110 0.22 -2.87 -7.17
C MET A 110 0.48 -3.83 -8.33
N LEU A 111 0.79 -3.30 -9.50
CA LEU A 111 1.11 -4.05 -10.70
C LEU A 111 2.56 -3.74 -11.12
N GLY A 112 3.05 -4.48 -12.12
CA GLY A 112 4.41 -4.32 -12.61
C GLY A 112 5.47 -5.06 -11.79
N GLY A 113 6.73 -4.83 -12.11
CA GLY A 113 7.86 -5.58 -11.55
C GLY A 113 8.03 -7.00 -12.10
N ARG A 114 8.92 -7.78 -11.47
CA ARG A 114 9.31 -9.13 -11.94
C ARG A 114 8.43 -10.26 -11.39
N ARG A 115 7.63 -9.99 -10.36
CA ARG A 115 6.84 -10.98 -9.59
C ARG A 115 5.36 -10.88 -9.94
N PHE A 116 4.93 -11.60 -10.97
CA PHE A 116 3.53 -11.61 -11.43
C PHE A 116 2.55 -12.20 -10.39
N ASP A 117 3.02 -13.16 -9.61
CA ASP A 117 2.30 -13.75 -8.47
C ASP A 117 1.87 -12.68 -7.44
N HIS A 118 2.73 -11.69 -7.15
CA HIS A 118 2.36 -10.56 -6.29
C HIS A 118 1.27 -9.69 -6.93
N ALA A 119 1.35 -9.41 -8.24
CA ALA A 119 0.31 -8.64 -8.94
C ALA A 119 -1.05 -9.37 -8.87
N LEU A 120 -1.06 -10.70 -9.04
CA LEU A 120 -2.26 -11.51 -8.87
C LEU A 120 -2.82 -11.43 -7.45
N ALA A 121 -1.97 -11.51 -6.42
CA ALA A 121 -2.38 -11.36 -5.03
C ALA A 121 -2.92 -9.94 -4.72
N ASN A 122 -2.39 -8.90 -5.37
CA ASN A 122 -2.90 -7.54 -5.25
C ASN A 122 -4.29 -7.39 -5.91
N LEU A 123 -4.57 -8.08 -7.02
CA LEU A 123 -5.91 -8.17 -7.59
C LEU A 123 -6.88 -8.91 -6.64
N GLN A 124 -6.44 -10.01 -6.02
CA GLN A 124 -7.22 -10.70 -4.98
C GLN A 124 -7.50 -9.80 -3.77
N THR A 125 -6.60 -8.87 -3.46
CA THR A 125 -6.81 -7.88 -2.40
C THR A 125 -7.98 -6.93 -2.73
N LEU A 126 -8.19 -6.55 -4.00
CA LEU A 126 -9.40 -5.80 -4.39
C LEU A 126 -10.69 -6.61 -4.16
N LEU A 127 -10.65 -7.92 -4.45
CA LEU A 127 -11.79 -8.81 -4.17
C LEU A 127 -12.08 -8.86 -2.66
N LEU A 128 -11.05 -8.96 -1.81
CA LEU A 128 -11.20 -8.90 -0.35
C LEU A 128 -11.87 -7.59 0.09
N ILE A 129 -11.42 -6.45 -0.44
CA ILE A 129 -12.00 -5.14 -0.17
C ILE A 129 -13.50 -5.16 -0.49
N ARG A 130 -13.85 -5.62 -1.68
CA ARG A 130 -15.24 -5.62 -2.14
C ARG A 130 -16.10 -6.62 -1.37
N HIS A 131 -15.57 -7.76 -0.98
CA HIS A 131 -16.25 -8.75 -0.14
C HIS A 131 -16.68 -8.15 1.21
N HIS A 132 -15.87 -7.25 1.77
CA HIS A 132 -16.15 -6.52 3.00
C HIS A 132 -16.89 -5.18 2.77
N ASN A 133 -17.58 -5.04 1.63
CA ASN A 133 -18.33 -3.85 1.23
C ASN A 133 -17.51 -2.55 1.13
N GLY A 134 -16.18 -2.65 1.09
CA GLY A 134 -15.30 -1.53 0.81
C GLY A 134 -15.26 -1.17 -0.68
N LYS A 135 -14.63 -0.03 -0.96
CA LYS A 135 -14.30 0.46 -2.31
C LYS A 135 -12.79 0.48 -2.48
N GLY A 136 -12.26 -0.34 -3.37
CA GLY A 136 -10.83 -0.39 -3.68
C GLY A 136 -10.57 0.04 -5.11
N THR A 137 -9.53 0.85 -5.30
CA THR A 137 -9.04 1.22 -6.62
C THR A 137 -7.54 0.99 -6.68
N ILE A 138 -7.09 0.15 -7.60
CA ILE A 138 -5.68 0.14 -8.02
C ILE A 138 -5.50 1.27 -9.03
N LEU A 139 -4.60 2.18 -8.71
CA LEU A 139 -4.12 3.23 -9.61
C LEU A 139 -2.73 2.79 -10.07
N ASP A 140 -2.60 2.42 -11.34
CA ASP A 140 -1.35 2.01 -11.99
C ASP A 140 -0.96 3.06 -13.06
N PRO A 141 0.32 3.20 -13.46
CA PRO A 141 0.67 4.17 -14.52
C PRO A 141 -0.11 3.95 -15.82
N SER A 142 -0.45 2.70 -16.14
CA SER A 142 -1.05 2.32 -17.42
C SER A 142 -2.57 2.10 -17.36
N CYS A 143 -3.11 1.85 -16.17
CA CYS A 143 -4.52 1.51 -16.01
C CYS A 143 -5.08 1.85 -14.63
N THR A 144 -6.40 1.79 -14.51
CA THR A 144 -7.10 1.85 -13.24
C THR A 144 -7.99 0.62 -13.13
N ILE A 145 -7.94 -0.09 -12.00
CA ILE A 145 -8.69 -1.33 -11.79
C ILE A 145 -9.57 -1.22 -10.55
N GLN A 146 -10.84 -1.63 -10.71
CA GLN A 146 -11.83 -1.73 -9.65
C GLN A 146 -12.62 -3.04 -9.81
N ILE A 147 -13.19 -3.53 -8.71
CA ILE A 147 -14.09 -4.69 -8.71
C ILE A 147 -15.52 -4.19 -8.54
N ALA A 148 -16.33 -4.36 -9.58
CA ALA A 148 -17.77 -4.11 -9.53
C ALA A 148 -18.48 -5.23 -8.74
N LYS A 149 -19.52 -4.88 -7.99
CA LYS A 149 -20.47 -5.84 -7.38
C LYS A 149 -21.84 -5.19 -7.41
N ASN A 150 -22.75 -5.74 -8.21
CA ASN A 150 -24.12 -5.24 -8.42
C ASN A 150 -24.18 -3.76 -8.87
N GLU A 151 -23.22 -3.34 -9.70
CA GLU A 151 -23.15 -2.02 -10.33
C GLU A 151 -23.47 -2.22 -11.82
N THR A 152 -24.76 -2.29 -12.15
CA THR A 152 -25.30 -2.26 -13.51
C THR A 152 -26.42 -1.24 -13.56
#